data_AF-Q0W2Q5-F1
#
_entry.id   AF-Q0W2Q5-F1
#
_cell.length_a   1.000
_cell.length_b   1.000
_cell.length_c   1.000
_cell.angle_alpha   90.00
_cell.angle_beta   90.00
_cell.angle_gamma   90.00
#
_symmetry.space_group_name_H-M   'P 1'
#
loop_
_entity.id
_entity.type
_entity.pdbx_description
1 polymer ?
#
loop_
_entity_poly.entity_id
_entity_poly.type
_entity_poly.pdbx_seq_one_letter_code
_entity_poly.pdbx_strand_id
1 'polypeptide(L)'
;MGITITGELADCYPSKRDGIAHISAVVKEVFPDARFYGYDGRFYETTENHTLFSAANWSASARYVGKVHGSVVFIDTGSTTTDIIPVREGEPAAMLTDFGRLGNNELIYAGTLRTNLAALLHTVIVRGKPVRTASELFAITGDVYLLLGRISPEDYACDTPDGGPKDVEGAARRIARVVCGDLEEIGMDDVREIAEQARRRQIDEIKAAVTAVSEQHDIRKAAICGLGSFIVKDALIEMGMTFSVVADERLSRVFPAYAVARLLAESEEE
;
A
#
# COMPACT_ATOMS: atom_id res chain seq x y z
N MET A 1 13.97 -7.52 21.46
CA MET A 1 13.29 -7.74 20.15
C MET A 1 12.32 -6.59 19.91
N GLY A 2 12.34 -5.97 18.73
CA GLY A 2 11.44 -4.86 18.40
C GLY A 2 10.21 -5.34 17.64
N ILE A 3 9.03 -4.81 17.97
CA ILE A 3 7.74 -5.23 17.43
C ILE A 3 6.98 -4.00 16.93
N THR A 4 6.52 -4.02 15.67
CA THR A 4 5.42 -3.15 15.21
C THR A 4 4.17 -3.99 15.03
N ILE A 5 3.03 -3.48 15.50
CA ILE A 5 1.73 -4.12 15.32
C ILE A 5 1.12 -3.55 14.03
N THR A 6 0.65 -4.43 13.15
CA THR A 6 0.05 -4.05 11.85
C THR A 6 -1.29 -4.75 11.58
N GLY A 7 -1.75 -5.59 12.52
CA GLY A 7 -2.90 -6.48 12.38
C GLY A 7 -4.00 -6.20 13.40
N GLU A 8 -3.95 -5.07 14.08
CA GLU A 8 -4.87 -4.68 15.14
C GLU A 8 -6.30 -4.43 14.65
N LEU A 9 -6.49 -4.22 13.35
CA LEU A 9 -7.78 -4.03 12.68
C LEU A 9 -8.31 -5.28 11.98
N ALA A 10 -7.68 -6.44 12.17
CA ALA A 10 -8.19 -7.68 11.57
C ALA A 10 -9.63 -7.95 12.02
N ASP A 11 -10.47 -8.44 11.11
CA ASP A 11 -11.92 -8.66 11.33
C ASP A 11 -12.23 -9.61 12.50
N CYS A 12 -11.24 -10.34 13.00
CA CYS A 12 -11.35 -11.17 14.19
C CYS A 12 -11.39 -10.38 15.51
N TYR A 13 -11.12 -9.06 15.49
CA TYR A 13 -11.10 -8.21 16.67
C TYR A 13 -12.28 -7.23 16.72
N PRO A 14 -13.00 -7.14 17.84
CA PRO A 14 -14.09 -6.16 18.00
C PRO A 14 -13.62 -4.70 17.97
N SER A 15 -12.36 -4.43 18.31
CA SER A 15 -11.76 -3.10 18.29
C SER A 15 -10.24 -3.15 18.15
N LYS A 16 -9.63 -2.02 17.72
CA LYS A 16 -8.16 -1.85 17.69
C LYS A 16 -7.51 -2.16 19.04
N ARG A 17 -8.16 -1.75 20.14
CA ARG A 17 -7.69 -1.99 21.50
C ARG A 17 -7.59 -3.49 21.80
N ASP A 18 -8.62 -4.25 21.43
CA ASP A 18 -8.66 -5.69 21.67
C ASP A 18 -7.62 -6.42 20.82
N GLY A 19 -7.44 -6.00 19.56
CA GLY A 19 -6.38 -6.50 18.69
C GLY A 19 -4.97 -6.25 19.24
N ILE A 20 -4.67 -5.02 19.68
CA ILE A 20 -3.37 -4.66 20.29
C ILE A 20 -3.13 -5.47 21.56
N ALA A 21 -4.13 -5.58 22.44
CA ALA A 21 -4.00 -6.32 23.70
C ALA A 21 -3.74 -7.82 23.46
N HIS A 22 -4.46 -8.43 22.51
CA HIS A 22 -4.27 -9.85 22.19
C HIS A 22 -2.90 -10.12 21.56
N ILE A 23 -2.53 -9.33 20.53
CA ILE A 23 -1.24 -9.51 19.83
C ILE A 23 -0.06 -9.31 20.80
N SER A 24 -0.10 -8.27 21.62
CA SER A 24 0.97 -7.99 22.58
C SER A 24 1.11 -9.08 23.64
N ALA A 25 0.00 -9.62 24.15
CA ALA A 25 0.01 -10.72 25.11
C ALA A 25 0.68 -11.97 24.53
N VAL A 26 0.26 -12.41 23.33
CA VAL A 26 0.84 -13.58 22.64
C VAL A 26 2.33 -13.39 22.36
N VAL A 27 2.73 -12.19 21.93
CA VAL A 27 4.14 -11.88 21.71
C VAL A 27 4.94 -11.98 23.00
N LYS A 28 4.41 -11.46 24.12
CA LYS A 28 5.08 -11.49 25.43
C LYS A 28 5.16 -12.90 26.05
N GLU A 29 4.23 -13.80 25.72
CA GLU A 29 4.31 -15.20 26.14
C GLU A 29 5.54 -15.91 25.55
N VAL A 30 5.90 -15.57 24.31
CA VAL A 30 7.03 -16.19 23.59
C VAL A 30 8.33 -15.39 23.77
N PHE A 31 8.22 -14.06 23.79
CA PHE A 31 9.34 -13.12 23.89
C PHE A 31 9.09 -12.13 25.03
N PRO A 32 9.39 -12.50 26.29
CA PRO A 32 9.12 -11.66 27.47
C PRO A 32 9.74 -10.26 27.39
N ASP A 33 10.92 -10.15 26.75
CA ASP A 33 11.66 -8.89 26.59
C ASP A 33 11.34 -8.15 25.28
N ALA A 34 10.23 -8.51 24.61
CA ALA A 34 9.77 -7.79 23.42
C ALA A 34 9.44 -6.33 23.77
N ARG A 35 9.84 -5.41 22.89
CA ARG A 35 9.53 -3.99 22.96
C ARG A 35 8.67 -3.59 21.76
N PHE A 36 7.57 -2.92 22.02
CA PHE A 36 6.60 -2.47 21.04
C PHE A 36 6.90 -1.04 20.61
N TYR A 37 6.96 -0.82 19.30
CA TYR A 37 7.20 0.49 18.70
C TYR A 37 5.91 1.31 18.69
N GLY A 38 5.94 2.50 19.28
CA GLY A 38 4.88 3.49 19.23
C GLY A 38 5.06 4.47 18.06
N TYR A 39 3.95 5.05 17.57
CA TYR A 39 4.02 6.02 16.47
C TYR A 39 4.87 7.26 16.80
N ASP A 40 5.05 7.55 18.09
CA ASP A 40 5.88 8.63 18.61
C ASP A 40 7.39 8.36 18.51
N GLY A 41 7.78 7.22 17.92
CA GLY A 41 9.17 6.85 17.69
C GLY A 41 9.84 6.12 18.85
N ARG A 42 9.10 5.78 19.91
CA ARG A 42 9.64 5.16 21.12
C ARG A 42 9.30 3.69 21.24
N PHE A 43 10.07 3.00 22.06
CA PHE A 43 9.90 1.59 22.38
C PHE A 43 9.32 1.41 23.78
N TYR A 44 8.32 0.55 23.89
CA TYR A 44 7.56 0.31 25.12
C TYR A 44 7.54 -1.17 25.48
N GLU A 45 7.60 -1.49 26.77
CA GLU A 45 7.46 -2.86 27.25
C GLU A 45 6.00 -3.31 27.35
N THR A 46 5.06 -2.36 27.43
CA THR A 46 3.63 -2.61 27.55
C THR A 46 2.85 -1.83 26.48
N THR A 47 1.63 -2.27 26.20
CA THR A 47 0.74 -1.62 25.22
C THR A 47 -0.55 -1.08 25.84
N GLU A 48 -0.51 -0.69 27.12
CA GLU A 48 -1.69 -0.21 27.85
C GLU A 48 -2.32 1.03 27.17
N ASN A 49 -1.48 1.96 26.72
CA ASN A 49 -1.92 3.06 25.87
C ASN A 49 -2.02 2.62 24.40
N HIS A 50 -3.05 1.83 24.09
CA HIS A 50 -3.32 1.30 22.75
C HIS A 50 -3.30 2.35 21.61
N THR A 51 -3.58 3.63 21.91
CA THR A 51 -3.56 4.69 20.89
C THR A 51 -2.16 4.91 20.30
N LEU A 52 -1.09 4.64 21.06
CA LEU A 52 0.29 4.74 20.60
C LEU A 52 0.66 3.71 19.53
N PHE A 53 -0.06 2.59 19.46
CA PHE A 53 0.31 1.44 18.62
C PHE A 53 -0.59 1.30 17.38
N SER A 54 -1.62 2.13 17.25
CA SER A 54 -2.66 2.04 16.19
C SER A 54 -2.24 2.58 14.80
N ALA A 55 -0.93 2.79 14.59
CA ALA A 55 -0.33 3.41 13.40
C ALA A 55 1.20 3.18 13.32
N ALA A 56 1.70 2.12 13.96
CA ALA A 56 3.14 1.91 14.18
C ALA A 56 3.92 1.52 12.90
N ASN A 57 3.25 0.92 11.91
CA ASN A 57 3.91 0.30 10.77
C ASN A 57 4.46 1.31 9.76
N TRP A 58 3.63 2.25 9.30
CA TRP A 58 4.08 3.30 8.37
C TRP A 58 5.02 4.29 9.08
N SER A 59 4.81 4.54 10.38
CA SER A 59 5.60 5.52 11.14
C SER A 59 7.03 5.05 11.40
N ALA A 60 7.26 3.75 11.66
CA ALA A 60 8.60 3.18 11.74
C ALA A 60 9.35 3.32 10.41
N SER A 61 8.71 2.90 9.31
CA SER A 61 9.25 2.99 7.95
C SER A 61 9.60 4.43 7.57
N ALA A 62 8.67 5.36 7.78
CA ALA A 62 8.85 6.78 7.45
C ALA A 62 9.96 7.43 8.28
N ARG A 63 10.07 7.10 9.58
CA ARG A 63 11.14 7.60 10.45
C ARG A 63 12.51 7.09 10.00
N TYR A 64 12.62 5.80 9.71
CA TYR A 64 13.88 5.23 9.20
C TYR A 64 14.28 5.87 7.86
N VAL A 65 13.34 6.04 6.94
CA VAL A 65 13.55 6.73 5.66
C VAL A 65 13.95 8.20 5.87
N GLY A 66 13.33 8.88 6.82
CA GLY A 66 13.64 10.25 7.21
C GLY A 66 15.08 10.42 7.69
N LYS A 67 15.59 9.47 8.48
CA LYS A 67 17.00 9.50 8.91
C LYS A 67 17.98 9.47 7.73
N VAL A 68 17.65 8.73 6.66
CA VAL A 68 18.52 8.60 5.48
C VAL A 68 18.37 9.77 4.51
N HIS A 69 17.14 10.28 4.34
CA HIS A 69 16.82 11.23 3.26
C HIS A 69 16.51 12.65 3.75
N GLY A 70 16.34 12.89 5.05
CA GLY A 70 15.84 14.15 5.59
C GLY A 70 14.38 14.40 5.19
N SER A 71 14.08 15.58 4.65
CA SER A 71 12.73 15.90 4.16
C SER A 71 12.41 15.17 2.85
N VAL A 72 11.40 14.30 2.85
CA VAL A 72 11.03 13.42 1.73
C VAL A 72 9.56 12.99 1.81
N VAL A 73 8.91 12.74 0.68
CA VAL A 73 7.61 12.03 0.67
C VAL A 73 7.91 10.54 0.60
N PHE A 74 7.69 9.82 1.69
CA PHE A 74 7.82 8.37 1.71
C PHE A 74 6.54 7.73 1.15
N ILE A 75 6.67 6.90 0.12
CA ILE A 75 5.54 6.25 -0.55
C ILE A 75 5.72 4.74 -0.48
N ASP A 76 4.77 4.06 0.15
CA ASP A 76 4.77 2.60 0.28
C ASP A 76 3.49 2.04 -0.33
N THR A 77 3.61 1.28 -1.43
CA THR A 77 2.46 0.62 -2.05
C THR A 77 2.51 -0.87 -1.76
N GLY A 78 1.59 -1.30 -0.90
CA GLY A 78 1.34 -2.71 -0.59
C GLY A 78 0.30 -3.35 -1.52
N SER A 79 -0.18 -4.52 -1.12
CA SER A 79 -1.22 -5.24 -1.88
C SER A 79 -2.57 -4.51 -1.89
N THR A 80 -2.84 -3.70 -0.87
CA THR A 80 -4.18 -3.14 -0.58
C THR A 80 -4.20 -1.62 -0.61
N THR A 81 -3.15 -0.99 -0.09
CA THR A 81 -3.07 0.44 0.16
C THR A 81 -1.81 1.03 -0.44
N THR A 82 -1.84 2.35 -0.64
CA THR A 82 -0.67 3.18 -0.90
C THR A 82 -0.58 4.25 0.18
N ASP A 83 0.45 4.18 1.01
CA ASP A 83 0.76 5.17 2.03
C ASP A 83 1.61 6.29 1.40
N ILE A 84 1.26 7.55 1.64
CA ILE A 84 1.98 8.74 1.11
C ILE A 84 2.30 9.65 2.30
N ILE A 85 3.44 9.38 2.93
CA ILE A 85 3.79 9.94 4.22
C ILE A 85 4.75 11.12 4.02
N PRO A 86 4.35 12.38 4.34
CA PRO A 86 5.31 13.47 4.42
C PRO A 86 6.27 13.23 5.57
N VAL A 87 7.57 13.38 5.30
CA VAL A 87 8.64 13.35 6.30
C VAL A 87 9.35 14.70 6.23
N ARG A 88 9.45 15.40 7.36
CA ARG A 88 10.07 16.73 7.47
C ARG A 88 11.21 16.67 8.47
N GLU A 89 12.40 17.12 8.06
CA GLU A 89 13.57 17.16 8.94
C GLU A 89 13.89 15.79 9.59
N GLY A 90 13.57 14.70 8.88
CA GLY A 90 13.75 13.32 9.34
C GLY A 90 12.59 12.74 10.14
N GLU A 91 11.55 13.53 10.44
CA GLU A 91 10.41 13.15 11.26
C GLU A 91 9.12 12.96 10.45
N PRO A 92 8.35 11.88 10.65
CA PRO A 92 7.04 11.73 10.02
C PRO A 92 6.10 12.86 10.43
N ALA A 93 5.44 13.47 9.45
CA ALA A 93 4.52 14.59 9.62
C ALA A 93 3.08 14.27 9.18
N ALA A 94 2.76 12.98 9.05
CA ALA A 94 1.43 12.51 8.66
C ALA A 94 0.42 12.57 9.81
N MET A 95 -0.85 12.56 9.44
CA MET A 95 -1.96 12.35 10.36
C MET A 95 -1.86 11.00 11.07
N LEU A 96 -2.22 10.99 12.34
CA LEU A 96 -2.06 9.80 13.20
C LEU A 96 -3.05 8.68 12.91
N THR A 97 -4.24 9.02 12.39
CA THR A 97 -5.32 8.05 12.15
C THR A 97 -5.54 7.84 10.67
N ASP A 98 -5.91 6.63 10.26
CA ASP A 98 -6.25 6.36 8.86
C ASP A 98 -7.36 7.26 8.34
N PHE A 99 -8.33 7.63 9.19
CA PHE A 99 -9.36 8.62 8.85
C PHE A 99 -8.76 9.99 8.51
N GLY A 100 -7.84 10.48 9.34
CA GLY A 100 -7.12 11.74 9.07
C GLY A 100 -6.28 11.64 7.80
N ARG A 101 -5.58 10.51 7.61
CA ARG A 101 -4.71 10.27 6.46
C ARG A 101 -5.49 10.20 5.14
N LEU A 102 -6.63 9.53 5.12
CA LEU A 102 -7.57 9.52 3.99
C LEU A 102 -8.04 10.95 3.66
N GLY A 103 -8.33 11.77 4.67
CA GLY A 103 -8.74 13.16 4.49
C GLY A 103 -7.63 14.11 4.03
N ASN A 104 -6.36 13.72 4.10
CA ASN A 104 -5.19 14.55 3.77
C ASN A 104 -4.36 13.99 2.61
N ASN A 105 -4.87 13.01 1.86
CA ASN A 105 -4.16 12.34 0.76
C ASN A 105 -2.90 11.56 1.18
N GLU A 106 -2.78 11.19 2.45
CA GLU A 106 -1.63 10.45 3.00
C GLU A 106 -1.86 8.92 3.01
N LEU A 107 -3.05 8.50 2.59
CA LEU A 107 -3.46 7.12 2.43
C LEU A 107 -4.43 7.02 1.26
N ILE A 108 -4.13 6.15 0.30
CA ILE A 108 -5.05 5.72 -0.75
C ILE A 108 -5.39 4.26 -0.51
N TYR A 109 -6.69 3.91 -0.53
CA TYR A 109 -7.15 2.53 -0.39
C TYR A 109 -7.10 1.76 -1.73
N ALA A 110 -5.98 1.92 -2.44
CA ALA A 110 -5.66 1.26 -3.69
C ALA A 110 -4.23 0.73 -3.64
N GLY A 111 -4.07 -0.56 -3.89
CA GLY A 111 -2.78 -1.26 -3.90
C GLY A 111 -2.63 -2.14 -5.13
N THR A 112 -1.56 -2.93 -5.13
CA THR A 112 -1.15 -3.70 -6.31
C THR A 112 -2.02 -4.92 -6.60
N LEU A 113 -2.67 -5.52 -5.59
CA LEU A 113 -3.32 -6.82 -5.78
C LEU A 113 -4.82 -6.80 -5.52
N ARG A 114 -5.26 -6.20 -4.40
CA ARG A 114 -6.58 -6.49 -3.79
C ARG A 114 -7.67 -5.48 -4.15
N THR A 115 -7.36 -4.43 -4.91
CA THR A 115 -8.31 -3.35 -5.16
C THR A 115 -9.32 -3.77 -6.21
N ASN A 116 -10.61 -3.74 -5.87
CA ASN A 116 -11.70 -4.00 -6.81
C ASN A 116 -11.66 -2.98 -7.96
N LEU A 117 -11.68 -3.45 -9.21
CA LEU A 117 -11.69 -2.57 -10.38
C LEU A 117 -12.90 -1.62 -10.39
N ALA A 118 -14.05 -2.04 -9.83
CA ALA A 118 -15.22 -1.18 -9.71
C ALA A 118 -15.01 0.04 -8.79
N ALA A 119 -14.03 -0.01 -7.88
CA ALA A 119 -13.65 1.12 -7.04
C ALA A 119 -12.75 2.13 -7.77
N LEU A 120 -12.05 1.70 -8.83
CA LEU A 120 -11.20 2.56 -9.65
C LEU A 120 -11.94 3.11 -10.86
N LEU A 121 -12.74 2.27 -11.50
CA LEU A 121 -13.36 2.53 -12.80
C LEU A 121 -14.88 2.41 -12.67
N HIS A 122 -15.58 3.54 -12.85
CA HIS A 122 -17.05 3.55 -12.99
C HIS A 122 -17.51 3.50 -14.46
N THR A 123 -16.63 3.95 -15.38
CA THR A 123 -16.81 3.89 -16.83
C THR A 123 -15.46 3.61 -17.47
N VAL A 124 -15.46 2.81 -18.53
CA VAL A 124 -14.30 2.53 -19.39
C VAL A 124 -14.64 2.83 -20.84
N ILE A 125 -13.62 3.08 -21.66
CA ILE A 125 -13.76 3.21 -23.11
C ILE A 125 -13.47 1.85 -23.74
N VAL A 126 -14.44 1.29 -24.46
CA VAL A 126 -14.30 0.06 -25.25
C VAL A 126 -14.66 0.40 -26.68
N ARG A 127 -13.74 0.14 -27.63
CA ARG A 127 -13.91 0.48 -29.07
C ARG A 127 -14.39 1.93 -29.29
N GLY A 128 -13.82 2.86 -28.52
CA GLY A 128 -14.14 4.30 -28.58
C GLY A 128 -15.48 4.71 -27.95
N LYS A 129 -16.21 3.80 -27.28
CA LYS A 129 -17.49 4.08 -26.63
C LYS A 129 -17.39 3.99 -25.11
N PRO A 130 -18.03 4.88 -24.36
CA PRO A 130 -18.11 4.75 -22.91
C PRO A 130 -19.04 3.59 -22.53
N VAL A 131 -18.54 2.69 -21.68
CA VAL A 131 -19.23 1.52 -21.14
C VAL A 131 -19.14 1.58 -19.62
N ARG A 132 -20.29 1.49 -18.94
CA ARG A 132 -20.32 1.45 -17.47
C ARG A 132 -19.82 0.12 -16.96
N THR A 133 -19.12 0.15 -15.84
CA THR A 133 -18.63 -1.05 -15.17
C THR A 133 -19.69 -1.63 -14.23
N ALA A 134 -19.67 -2.95 -14.03
CA ALA A 134 -20.40 -3.61 -12.97
C ALA A 134 -19.76 -3.31 -11.61
N SER A 135 -20.57 -3.22 -10.55
CA SER A 135 -20.09 -3.01 -9.18
C SER A 135 -19.59 -4.30 -8.49
N GLU A 136 -19.89 -5.46 -9.08
CA GLU A 136 -19.51 -6.78 -8.56
C GLU A 136 -17.99 -6.95 -8.49
N LEU A 137 -17.53 -7.77 -7.53
CA LEU A 137 -16.11 -8.12 -7.39
C LEU A 137 -15.72 -9.15 -8.46
N PHE A 138 -15.64 -8.74 -9.71
CA PHE A 138 -15.21 -9.63 -10.81
C PHE A 138 -13.70 -9.66 -11.00
N ALA A 139 -13.04 -8.52 -10.86
CA ALA A 139 -11.61 -8.36 -11.10
C ALA A 139 -10.98 -7.41 -10.06
N ILE A 140 -9.71 -7.64 -9.79
CA ILE A 140 -8.90 -6.82 -8.88
C ILE A 140 -7.61 -6.34 -9.55
N THR A 141 -6.88 -5.40 -8.93
CA THR A 141 -5.63 -4.85 -9.50
C THR A 141 -4.56 -5.91 -9.75
N GLY A 142 -4.58 -7.04 -9.04
CA GLY A 142 -3.74 -8.20 -9.36
C GLY A 142 -3.98 -8.75 -10.77
N ASP A 143 -5.23 -8.77 -11.24
CA ASP A 143 -5.56 -9.19 -12.60
C ASP A 143 -4.98 -8.23 -13.63
N VAL A 144 -5.11 -6.92 -13.37
CA VAL A 144 -4.58 -5.86 -14.23
C VAL A 144 -3.08 -6.02 -14.38
N TYR A 145 -2.35 -6.09 -13.27
CA TYR A 145 -0.90 -6.11 -13.33
C TYR A 145 -0.34 -7.45 -13.80
N LEU A 146 -1.05 -8.56 -13.61
CA LEU A 146 -0.68 -9.84 -14.20
C LEU A 146 -0.87 -9.83 -15.73
N LEU A 147 -2.03 -9.35 -16.21
CA LEU A 147 -2.32 -9.24 -17.64
C LEU A 147 -1.34 -8.31 -18.37
N LEU A 148 -0.95 -7.21 -17.72
CA LEU A 148 0.02 -6.24 -18.26
C LEU A 148 1.49 -6.67 -18.07
N GLY A 149 1.75 -7.85 -17.51
CA GLY A 149 3.10 -8.38 -17.29
C GLY A 149 3.93 -7.54 -16.31
N ARG A 150 3.28 -6.84 -15.38
CA ARG A 150 3.91 -6.02 -14.34
C ARG A 150 4.19 -6.78 -13.05
N ILE A 151 3.50 -7.90 -12.85
CA ILE A 151 3.77 -8.87 -11.78
C ILE A 151 3.80 -10.28 -12.36
N SER A 152 4.50 -11.18 -11.68
CA SER A 152 4.47 -12.61 -11.98
C SER A 152 3.24 -13.30 -11.36
N PRO A 153 2.87 -14.51 -11.81
CA PRO A 153 1.89 -15.35 -11.11
C PRO A 153 2.23 -15.57 -9.63
N GLU A 154 3.52 -15.69 -9.29
CA GLU A 154 4.02 -15.90 -7.94
C GLU A 154 3.82 -14.66 -7.04
N ASP A 155 3.85 -13.47 -7.63
CA ASP A 155 3.58 -12.21 -6.93
C ASP A 155 2.10 -11.98 -6.64
N TYR A 156 1.21 -12.63 -7.39
CA TYR A 156 -0.24 -12.61 -7.14
C TYR A 156 -0.59 -13.49 -5.92
N ALA A 157 -0.22 -13.02 -4.74
CA ALA A 157 -0.32 -13.81 -3.50
C ALA A 157 -1.75 -13.96 -2.94
N CYS A 158 -2.67 -13.03 -3.24
CA CYS A 158 -4.05 -13.13 -2.74
C CYS A 158 -4.92 -14.03 -3.62
N ASP A 159 -6.09 -14.41 -3.10
CA ASP A 159 -7.06 -15.19 -3.88
C ASP A 159 -7.59 -14.39 -5.07
N THR A 160 -7.92 -15.10 -6.15
CA THR A 160 -8.60 -14.53 -7.31
C THR A 160 -10.10 -14.40 -6.98
N PRO A 161 -10.80 -13.36 -7.47
CA PRO A 161 -12.22 -13.15 -7.17
C PRO A 161 -13.13 -14.34 -7.49
N ASP A 162 -12.80 -15.12 -8.53
CA ASP A 162 -13.57 -16.29 -8.95
C ASP A 162 -12.96 -17.63 -8.52
N GLY A 163 -11.88 -17.61 -7.73
CA GLY A 163 -11.12 -18.82 -7.36
C GLY A 163 -10.42 -19.50 -8.54
N GLY A 164 -10.44 -18.88 -9.73
CA GLY A 164 -9.79 -19.39 -10.93
C GLY A 164 -8.28 -19.21 -10.93
N PRO A 165 -7.60 -19.67 -12.01
CA PRO A 165 -6.14 -19.61 -12.08
C PRO A 165 -5.60 -18.17 -12.10
N LYS A 166 -4.34 -18.05 -11.64
CA LYS A 166 -3.52 -16.83 -11.61
C LYS A 166 -2.62 -16.78 -12.84
N ASP A 167 -3.21 -16.91 -14.02
CA ASP A 167 -2.54 -16.76 -15.31
C ASP A 167 -3.16 -15.62 -16.12
N VAL A 168 -2.52 -15.27 -17.23
CA VAL A 168 -2.93 -14.16 -18.11
C VAL A 168 -4.35 -14.35 -18.63
N GLU A 169 -4.75 -15.58 -18.97
CA GLU A 169 -6.07 -15.86 -19.51
C GLU A 169 -7.16 -15.76 -18.44
N GLY A 170 -6.92 -16.29 -17.25
CA GLY A 170 -7.80 -16.18 -16.09
C GLY A 170 -8.02 -14.72 -15.67
N ALA A 171 -6.95 -13.94 -15.61
CA ALA A 171 -7.03 -12.50 -15.37
C ALA A 171 -7.87 -11.78 -16.44
N ALA A 172 -7.63 -12.10 -17.72
CA ALA A 172 -8.37 -11.50 -18.83
C ALA A 172 -9.87 -11.83 -18.77
N ARG A 173 -10.25 -13.07 -18.45
CA ARG A 173 -11.66 -13.47 -18.26
C ARG A 173 -12.32 -12.68 -17.13
N ARG A 174 -11.62 -12.49 -16.00
CA ARG A 174 -12.12 -11.70 -14.87
C ARG A 174 -12.31 -10.24 -15.25
N ILE A 175 -11.35 -9.63 -15.94
CA ILE A 175 -11.44 -8.23 -16.39
C ILE A 175 -12.58 -8.05 -17.41
N ALA A 176 -12.81 -8.99 -18.33
CA ALA A 176 -13.91 -8.90 -19.29
C ALA A 176 -15.29 -8.80 -18.61
N ARG A 177 -15.49 -9.51 -17.49
CA ARG A 177 -16.73 -9.47 -16.71
C ARG A 177 -17.01 -8.11 -16.08
N VAL A 178 -15.99 -7.24 -15.93
CA VAL A 178 -16.18 -5.86 -15.41
C VAL A 178 -17.15 -5.07 -16.29
N VAL A 179 -17.23 -5.35 -17.59
CA VAL A 179 -18.21 -4.76 -18.51
C VAL A 179 -19.34 -5.73 -18.88
N CYS A 180 -19.57 -6.74 -18.04
CA CYS A 180 -20.54 -7.81 -18.25
C CYS A 180 -20.33 -8.61 -19.55
N GLY A 181 -19.12 -8.63 -20.09
CA GLY A 181 -18.77 -9.41 -21.28
C GLY A 181 -17.87 -10.60 -20.98
N ASP A 182 -17.38 -11.22 -22.05
CA ASP A 182 -16.40 -12.30 -22.03
C ASP A 182 -15.36 -12.16 -23.16
N LEU A 183 -14.40 -13.09 -23.22
CA LEU A 183 -13.33 -13.05 -24.23
C LEU A 183 -13.81 -13.34 -25.65
N GLU A 184 -14.97 -13.98 -25.84
CA GLU A 184 -15.55 -14.19 -27.18
C GLU A 184 -16.22 -12.91 -27.69
N GLU A 185 -16.85 -12.14 -26.79
CA GLU A 185 -17.57 -10.92 -27.14
C GLU A 185 -16.64 -9.71 -27.35
N ILE A 186 -15.78 -9.41 -26.37
CA ILE A 186 -14.94 -8.21 -26.42
C ILE A 186 -13.51 -8.51 -26.91
N GLY A 187 -13.03 -9.74 -26.75
CA GLY A 187 -11.68 -10.12 -27.18
C GLY A 187 -10.57 -9.59 -26.25
N MET A 188 -9.36 -10.14 -26.43
CA MET A 188 -8.21 -9.85 -25.56
C MET A 188 -7.72 -8.40 -25.65
N ASP A 189 -7.78 -7.77 -26.81
CA ASP A 189 -7.26 -6.41 -26.99
C ASP A 189 -8.11 -5.37 -26.25
N ASP A 190 -9.44 -5.49 -26.30
CA ASP A 190 -10.34 -4.63 -25.50
C ASP A 190 -10.14 -4.86 -24.00
N VAL A 191 -9.89 -6.10 -23.58
CA VAL A 191 -9.58 -6.42 -22.17
C VAL A 191 -8.26 -5.78 -21.71
N ARG A 192 -7.22 -5.81 -22.55
CA ARG A 192 -5.96 -5.10 -22.24
C ARG A 192 -6.15 -3.60 -22.15
N GLU A 193 -6.97 -3.02 -23.01
CA GLU A 193 -7.29 -1.59 -22.96
C GLU A 193 -8.04 -1.21 -21.67
N ILE A 194 -8.94 -2.07 -21.18
CA ILE A 194 -9.58 -1.90 -19.86
C ILE A 194 -8.52 -1.93 -18.74
N ALA A 195 -7.58 -2.88 -18.81
CA ALA A 195 -6.51 -2.99 -17.83
C ALA A 195 -5.58 -1.77 -17.83
N GLU A 196 -5.22 -1.24 -19.00
CA GLU A 196 -4.42 -0.02 -19.09
C GLU A 196 -5.16 1.22 -18.58
N GLN A 197 -6.48 1.31 -18.80
CA GLN A 197 -7.30 2.35 -18.18
C GLN A 197 -7.30 2.25 -16.64
N ALA A 198 -7.36 1.04 -16.08
CA ALA A 198 -7.25 0.83 -14.63
C ALA A 198 -5.88 1.26 -14.09
N ARG A 199 -4.80 0.86 -14.76
CA ARG A 199 -3.43 1.27 -14.43
C ARG A 199 -3.28 2.79 -14.49
N ARG A 200 -3.72 3.42 -15.58
CA ARG A 200 -3.70 4.88 -15.76
C ARG A 200 -4.43 5.59 -14.63
N ARG A 201 -5.64 5.12 -14.29
CA ARG A 201 -6.43 5.68 -13.19
C ARG A 201 -5.70 5.63 -11.86
N GLN A 202 -5.07 4.50 -11.53
CA GLN A 202 -4.31 4.36 -10.29
C GLN A 202 -3.07 5.27 -10.27
N ILE A 203 -2.36 5.41 -11.40
CA ILE A 203 -1.23 6.35 -11.52
C ILE A 203 -1.73 7.79 -11.31
N ASP A 204 -2.86 8.19 -11.90
CA ASP A 204 -3.40 9.54 -11.73
C ASP A 204 -3.83 9.85 -10.28
N GLU A 205 -4.42 8.88 -9.58
CA GLU A 205 -4.74 9.02 -8.15
C GLU A 205 -3.48 9.21 -7.30
N ILE A 206 -2.44 8.40 -7.55
CA ILE A 206 -1.15 8.54 -6.86
C ILE A 206 -0.54 9.92 -7.15
N LYS A 207 -0.51 10.36 -8.41
CA LYS A 207 0.03 11.68 -8.79
C LYS A 207 -0.69 12.82 -8.08
N ALA A 208 -2.02 12.78 -8.04
CA ALA A 208 -2.83 13.79 -7.37
C ALA A 208 -2.50 13.86 -5.87
N ALA A 209 -2.45 12.71 -5.20
CA ALA A 209 -2.16 12.64 -3.78
C ALA A 209 -0.72 13.07 -3.45
N VAL A 210 0.27 12.61 -4.22
CA VAL A 210 1.67 13.02 -4.06
C VAL A 210 1.83 14.52 -4.30
N THR A 211 1.13 15.10 -5.28
CA THR A 211 1.15 16.55 -5.53
C THR A 211 0.61 17.31 -4.32
N ALA A 212 -0.55 16.90 -3.80
CA ALA A 212 -1.17 17.54 -2.62
C ALA A 212 -0.24 17.50 -1.40
N VAL A 213 0.32 16.33 -1.08
CA VAL A 213 1.24 16.15 0.06
C VAL A 213 2.56 16.91 -0.16
N SER A 214 3.12 16.86 -1.37
CA SER A 214 4.35 17.57 -1.75
C SER A 214 4.21 19.08 -1.58
N GLU A 215 3.10 19.66 -2.05
CA GLU A 215 2.83 21.10 -1.96
C GLU A 215 2.55 21.53 -0.53
N GLN A 216 1.72 20.78 0.21
CA GLN A 216 1.38 21.08 1.60
C GLN A 216 2.61 21.12 2.52
N HIS A 217 3.60 20.26 2.28
CA HIS A 217 4.78 20.14 3.13
C HIS A 217 6.06 20.74 2.53
N ASP A 218 5.98 21.33 1.33
CA ASP A 218 7.10 21.84 0.52
C ASP A 218 8.25 20.82 0.35
N ILE A 219 7.89 19.60 -0.05
CA ILE A 219 8.84 18.49 -0.25
C ILE A 219 8.92 18.12 -1.73
N ARG A 220 10.10 18.18 -2.34
CA ARG A 220 10.30 18.01 -3.80
C ARG A 220 10.92 16.69 -4.24
N LYS A 221 11.11 15.75 -3.32
CA LYS A 221 11.67 14.42 -3.59
C LYS A 221 10.88 13.33 -2.87
N ALA A 222 10.91 12.13 -3.43
CA ALA A 222 10.21 10.97 -2.89
C ALA A 222 11.16 9.81 -2.58
N ALA A 223 10.73 8.93 -1.69
CA ALA A 223 11.40 7.67 -1.39
C ALA A 223 10.34 6.57 -1.48
N ILE A 224 10.56 5.57 -2.32
CA ILE A 224 9.54 4.57 -2.65
C ILE A 224 9.90 3.18 -2.12
N CYS A 225 8.88 2.45 -1.68
CA CYS A 225 8.97 1.08 -1.19
C CYS A 225 7.69 0.29 -1.58
N GLY A 226 7.72 -1.01 -1.34
CA GLY A 226 6.58 -1.90 -1.46
C GLY A 226 6.48 -2.63 -2.79
N LEU A 227 5.59 -3.62 -2.82
CA LEU A 227 5.30 -4.46 -3.98
C LEU A 227 4.89 -3.63 -5.21
N GLY A 228 4.18 -2.52 -4.99
CA GLY A 228 3.69 -1.63 -6.03
C GLY A 228 4.62 -0.50 -6.42
N SER A 229 5.90 -0.53 -6.00
CA SER A 229 6.86 0.52 -6.30
C SER A 229 6.99 0.84 -7.80
N PHE A 230 6.72 -0.12 -8.69
CA PHE A 230 6.70 0.10 -10.14
C PHE A 230 5.60 1.09 -10.59
N ILE A 231 4.42 1.09 -9.95
CA ILE A 231 3.31 2.01 -10.28
C ILE A 231 3.67 3.42 -9.83
N VAL A 232 4.22 3.54 -8.62
CA VAL A 232 4.67 4.80 -8.06
C VAL A 232 5.83 5.37 -8.88
N LYS A 233 6.74 4.51 -9.34
CA LYS A 233 7.84 4.90 -10.23
C LYS A 233 7.31 5.53 -11.53
N ASP A 234 6.32 4.90 -12.18
CA ASP A 234 5.68 5.46 -13.38
C ASP A 234 5.07 6.84 -13.08
N ALA A 235 4.35 6.98 -11.95
CA ALA A 235 3.77 8.25 -11.51
C ALA A 235 4.83 9.35 -11.32
N LEU A 236 5.90 9.07 -10.60
CA LEU A 236 6.94 10.04 -10.26
C LEU A 236 7.77 10.45 -11.49
N ILE A 237 8.01 9.53 -12.43
CA ILE A 237 8.66 9.84 -13.71
C ILE A 237 7.81 10.84 -14.50
N GLU A 238 6.50 10.61 -14.61
CA GLU A 238 5.60 11.55 -15.30
C GLU A 238 5.51 12.92 -14.62
N MET A 239 5.67 12.97 -13.30
CA MET A 239 5.72 14.22 -12.53
C MET A 239 7.07 14.94 -12.64
N GLY A 240 8.10 14.29 -13.16
CA GLY A 240 9.47 14.81 -13.11
C GLY A 240 10.03 14.93 -11.68
N MET A 241 9.46 14.19 -10.72
CA MET A 241 9.87 14.24 -9.32
C MET A 241 11.06 13.32 -9.08
N THR A 242 12.09 13.81 -8.40
CA THR A 242 13.27 12.97 -8.07
C THR A 242 12.89 11.95 -7.01
N PHE A 243 13.32 10.69 -7.18
CA PHE A 243 13.02 9.64 -6.21
C PHE A 243 14.15 8.62 -6.01
N SER A 244 14.11 7.96 -4.86
CA SER A 244 14.97 6.82 -4.52
C SER A 244 14.15 5.59 -4.18
N VAL A 245 14.64 4.40 -4.53
CA VAL A 245 14.07 3.12 -4.08
C VAL A 245 14.75 2.76 -2.76
N VAL A 246 13.97 2.58 -1.69
CA VAL A 246 14.48 2.49 -0.32
C VAL A 246 15.06 1.11 0.01
N ALA A 247 14.56 0.07 -0.65
CA ALA A 247 14.86 -1.32 -0.34
C ALA A 247 14.84 -2.16 -1.61
N ASP A 248 15.58 -3.27 -1.61
CA ASP A 248 15.37 -4.30 -2.62
C ASP A 248 14.01 -4.98 -2.44
N GLU A 249 13.60 -5.76 -3.44
CA GLU A 249 12.28 -6.38 -3.47
C GLU A 249 11.99 -7.25 -2.24
N ARG A 250 12.99 -7.99 -1.75
CA ARG A 250 12.83 -8.88 -0.59
C ARG A 250 12.60 -8.07 0.67
N LEU A 251 13.38 -7.01 0.86
CA LEU A 251 13.29 -6.17 2.04
C LEU A 251 12.02 -5.29 2.02
N SER A 252 11.59 -4.83 0.84
CA SER A 252 10.34 -4.08 0.68
C SER A 252 9.11 -4.82 1.20
N ARG A 253 9.06 -6.16 1.07
CA ARG A 253 7.92 -6.97 1.56
C ARG A 253 7.79 -6.99 3.09
N VAL A 254 8.86 -6.67 3.82
CA VAL A 254 8.92 -6.71 5.29
C VAL A 254 9.48 -5.41 5.88
N PHE A 255 9.37 -4.31 5.13
CA PHE A 255 10.08 -3.07 5.43
C PHE A 255 9.75 -2.49 6.82
N PRO A 256 8.49 -2.49 7.31
CA PRO A 256 8.18 -2.05 8.67
C PRO A 256 8.94 -2.83 9.76
N ALA A 257 9.07 -4.16 9.60
CA ALA A 257 9.81 -4.98 10.56
C ALA A 257 11.32 -4.68 10.52
N TYR A 258 11.88 -4.46 9.32
CA TYR A 258 13.27 -4.02 9.16
C TYR A 258 13.50 -2.65 9.81
N ALA A 259 12.64 -1.67 9.53
CA ALA A 259 12.74 -0.33 10.08
C ALA A 259 12.71 -0.36 11.61
N VAL A 260 11.79 -1.12 12.21
CA VAL A 260 11.75 -1.32 13.66
C VAL A 260 13.03 -1.96 14.20
N ALA A 261 13.56 -2.99 13.54
CA ALA A 261 14.79 -3.63 13.98
C ALA A 261 15.99 -2.66 13.97
N ARG A 262 16.09 -1.82 12.94
CA ARG A 262 17.14 -0.78 12.83
C ARG A 262 16.99 0.29 13.89
N LEU A 263 15.77 0.82 14.07
CA LEU A 263 15.48 1.84 15.08
C LEU A 263 15.71 1.34 16.50
N LEU A 264 15.40 0.07 16.79
CA LEU A 264 15.68 -0.52 18.11
C LEU A 264 17.18 -0.61 18.37
N ALA A 265 17.96 -1.12 17.42
CA ALA A 265 19.41 -1.26 17.57
C ALA A 265 20.09 0.09 17.87
N GLU A 266 19.65 1.15 17.19
CA GLU A 266 20.17 2.50 17.42
C GLU A 266 19.78 3.05 18.80
N SER A 267 18.58 2.76 19.30
CA SER A 267 18.14 3.21 20.64
C SER A 267 18.88 2.53 21.80
N GLU A 268 19.61 1.45 21.53
CA GLU A 268 20.45 0.75 22.52
C GLU A 268 21.90 1.26 22.51
N GLU A 269 22.28 2.08 21.52
CA GLU A 269 23.61 2.70 21.40
C GLU A 269 23.66 4.12 22.01
N GLU A 270 22.50 4.74 22.27
CA GLU A 270 22.33 6.04 22.97
C GLU A 270 22.27 5.90 24.51
#